data_AF-A0A7W7K330-F1
#
_entry.id   AF-A0A7W7K330-F1
#
_cell.length_a   1.000
_cell.length_b   1.000
_cell.length_c   1.000
_cell.angle_alpha   90.00
_cell.angle_beta   90.00
_cell.angle_gamma   90.00
#
_symmetry.space_group_name_H-M   'P 1'
#
loop_
_entity.id
_entity.type
_entity.pdbx_description
1 polymer ?
#
loop_
_entity_poly.entity_id
_entity_poly.type
_entity_poly.pdbx_seq_one_letter_code
_entity_poly.pdbx_strand_id
1 'polypeptide(L)'
;MRIENLQGPMLQSLLAALPKVASGFSVKEGEAPAAPAPVPQGTNAAQALNPSVAMLVTLAAADPAIERRRKQAVDAQRGVDMLDQLNRELIAGVVSPAKLQALVEWSETFEHSDDPALAAILSDIELRVRVELAKLDLQA
;
A
#
# COMPACT_ATOMS: atom_id res chain seq x y z
N MET A 1 7.00 37.41 -20.35
CA MET A 1 7.34 36.64 -21.55
C MET A 1 6.41 35.44 -21.62
N ARG A 2 5.59 35.40 -22.67
CA ARG A 2 4.58 34.37 -22.95
C ARG A 2 5.22 33.41 -23.96
N ILE A 3 5.17 32.11 -23.71
CA ILE A 3 5.65 31.11 -24.66
C ILE A 3 4.49 30.14 -24.91
N GLU A 4 3.83 30.36 -26.05
CA GLU A 4 2.87 29.47 -26.66
C GLU A 4 3.49 28.10 -27.02
N ASN A 5 2.80 27.05 -26.57
CA ASN A 5 2.27 25.96 -27.40
C ASN A 5 3.26 25.21 -28.32
N LEU A 6 3.75 24.05 -27.87
CA LEU A 6 4.37 23.05 -28.73
C LEU A 6 3.48 21.80 -28.82
N GLN A 7 2.87 21.68 -29.99
CA GLN A 7 2.28 20.51 -30.66
C GLN A 7 2.89 19.16 -30.19
N GLY A 8 2.15 18.09 -29.92
CA GLY A 8 1.03 17.57 -30.70
C GLY A 8 1.54 16.68 -31.86
N PRO A 9 2.30 15.60 -31.57
CA PRO A 9 1.92 14.29 -32.14
C PRO A 9 2.24 13.05 -31.28
N MET A 10 2.64 13.19 -30.01
CA MET A 10 3.00 12.04 -29.13
C MET A 10 1.80 11.37 -28.42
N LEU A 11 0.56 11.77 -28.75
CA LEU A 11 -0.66 11.18 -28.17
C LEU A 11 -1.33 10.14 -29.08
N GLN A 12 -0.88 9.96 -30.33
CA GLN A 12 -1.49 9.01 -31.27
C GLN A 12 -0.83 7.62 -31.26
N SER A 13 0.35 7.47 -30.64
CA SER A 13 1.05 6.18 -30.53
C SER A 13 0.61 5.33 -29.34
N LEU A 14 -0.19 5.88 -28.41
CA LEU A 14 -0.67 5.18 -27.21
C LEU A 14 -2.05 4.51 -27.38
N LEU A 15 -2.76 4.77 -28.50
CA LEU A 15 -4.08 4.16 -28.77
C LEU A 15 -4.02 2.86 -29.58
N ALA A 16 -2.84 2.47 -30.09
CA ALA A 16 -2.67 1.29 -30.94
C ALA A 16 -2.21 0.02 -30.18
N ALA A 17 -2.04 0.10 -28.85
CA ALA A 17 -1.49 -0.98 -28.03
C ALA A 17 -2.48 -1.53 -26.97
N LEU A 18 -3.79 -1.37 -27.17
CA LEU A 18 -4.78 -2.02 -26.32
C LEU A 18 -5.11 -3.42 -26.85
N PRO A 19 -4.85 -4.50 -26.08
CA PRO A 19 -5.31 -5.84 -26.45
C PRO A 19 -6.83 -5.93 -26.36
N LYS A 20 -7.45 -6.39 -27.45
CA LYS A 20 -8.89 -6.59 -27.56
C LYS A 20 -9.30 -7.80 -26.69
N VAL A 21 -10.02 -7.53 -25.60
CA VAL A 21 -10.61 -8.55 -24.74
C VAL A 21 -11.70 -9.28 -25.54
N ALA A 22 -11.46 -10.55 -25.86
CA ALA A 22 -12.47 -11.45 -26.41
C ALA A 22 -13.11 -12.21 -25.25
N SER A 23 -14.40 -11.96 -25.05
CA SER A 23 -15.28 -12.74 -24.20
C SER A 23 -15.53 -14.11 -24.83
N GLY A 24 -15.28 -15.18 -24.09
CA GLY A 24 -15.41 -16.55 -24.59
C GLY A 24 -15.39 -17.58 -23.47
N PHE A 25 -16.39 -17.55 -22.60
CA PHE A 25 -16.68 -18.64 -21.67
C PHE A 25 -17.52 -19.69 -22.41
N SER A 26 -16.91 -20.82 -22.78
CA SER A 26 -17.63 -22.00 -23.25
C SER A 26 -17.47 -23.14 -22.25
N VAL A 27 -18.58 -23.46 -21.60
CA VAL A 27 -18.79 -24.73 -20.89
C VAL A 27 -18.78 -25.85 -21.91
N LYS A 28 -17.97 -26.88 -21.68
CA LYS A 28 -18.05 -28.14 -22.41
C LYS A 28 -18.22 -29.27 -21.40
N GLU A 29 -19.49 -29.62 -21.14
CA GLU A 29 -19.87 -30.94 -20.62
C GLU A 29 -19.70 -31.97 -21.75
N GLY A 30 -19.00 -33.05 -21.46
CA GLY A 30 -18.68 -34.12 -22.40
C GLY A 30 -17.88 -35.20 -21.69
N GLU A 31 -18.60 -36.15 -21.13
CA GLU A 31 -18.19 -37.28 -20.30
C GLU A 31 -17.47 -38.41 -21.08
N ALA A 32 -16.57 -39.11 -20.36
CA ALA A 32 -15.99 -40.46 -20.55
C ALA A 32 -14.72 -40.67 -21.41
N PRO A 33 -13.89 -41.71 -21.11
CA PRO A 33 -13.29 -42.04 -19.81
C PRO A 33 -11.76 -42.22 -19.96
N ALA A 34 -10.96 -41.78 -18.99
CA ALA A 34 -9.53 -42.07 -18.92
C ALA A 34 -9.16 -42.65 -17.55
N ALA A 35 -8.38 -43.73 -17.61
CA ALA A 35 -7.96 -44.63 -16.53
C ALA A 35 -7.42 -43.94 -15.26
N PRO A 36 -7.48 -44.60 -14.10
CA PRO A 36 -7.14 -44.00 -12.81
C PRO A 36 -5.65 -43.68 -12.72
N ALA A 37 -5.33 -42.38 -12.68
CA ALA A 37 -4.04 -41.90 -12.18
C ALA A 37 -4.04 -41.95 -10.64
N PRO A 38 -2.93 -42.37 -10.01
CA PRO A 38 -2.89 -42.61 -8.57
C PRO A 38 -3.08 -41.32 -7.77
N VAL A 39 -3.91 -41.43 -6.73
CA VAL A 39 -4.07 -40.41 -5.68
C VAL A 39 -2.77 -40.25 -4.87
N PRO A 40 -2.40 -39.01 -4.47
CA PRO A 40 -1.21 -38.77 -3.69
C PRO A 40 -1.43 -39.30 -2.27
N GLN A 41 -0.73 -40.38 -1.91
CA GLN A 41 -0.61 -40.79 -0.52
C GLN A 41 0.28 -39.77 0.19
N GLY A 42 -0.32 -39.04 1.12
CA GLY A 42 0.41 -38.14 1.99
C GLY A 42 1.44 -38.87 2.84
N THR A 43 2.62 -38.27 3.02
CA THR A 43 3.47 -38.54 4.17
C THR A 43 4.15 -37.23 4.60
N ASN A 44 4.07 -36.99 5.89
CA ASN A 44 4.76 -35.91 6.60
C ASN A 44 6.25 -35.90 6.28
N ALA A 45 6.77 -34.73 5.95
CA ALA A 45 8.10 -34.30 6.36
C ALA A 45 8.12 -32.78 6.24
N ALA A 46 8.80 -32.11 7.17
CA ALA A 46 9.19 -30.72 7.01
C ALA A 46 9.86 -30.54 5.63
N GLN A 47 9.07 -30.14 4.63
CA GLN A 47 9.60 -29.79 3.33
C GLN A 47 10.39 -28.52 3.57
N ALA A 48 11.71 -28.62 3.40
CA ALA A 48 12.52 -27.44 3.12
C ALA A 48 11.74 -26.62 2.08
N LEU A 49 11.34 -25.41 2.46
CA LEU A 49 10.66 -24.46 1.60
C LEU A 49 11.66 -24.09 0.50
N ASN A 50 11.80 -24.94 -0.51
CA ASN A 50 12.50 -24.60 -1.73
C ASN A 50 11.53 -23.72 -2.52
N PRO A 51 11.73 -22.40 -2.57
CA PRO A 51 10.83 -21.52 -3.31
C PRO A 51 10.81 -21.99 -4.76
N SER A 52 9.61 -22.16 -5.33
CA SER A 52 9.48 -22.54 -6.73
C SER A 52 10.09 -21.45 -7.61
N VAL A 53 10.56 -21.83 -8.81
CA VAL A 53 11.09 -20.87 -9.79
C VAL A 53 10.05 -19.76 -10.07
N ALA A 54 8.77 -20.11 -10.14
CA ALA A 54 7.68 -19.14 -10.29
C ALA A 54 7.61 -18.15 -9.11
N MET A 55 7.83 -18.60 -7.88
CA MET A 55 7.84 -17.75 -6.68
C MET A 55 9.04 -16.80 -6.70
N LEU A 56 10.23 -17.27 -7.09
CA LEU A 56 11.43 -16.44 -7.22
C LEU A 56 11.29 -15.40 -8.35
N VAL A 57 10.71 -15.78 -9.49
CA VAL A 57 10.41 -14.84 -10.59
C VAL A 57 9.40 -13.78 -10.13
N THR A 58 8.37 -14.18 -9.38
CA THR A 58 7.38 -13.24 -8.82
C THR A 58 8.02 -12.26 -7.85
N LEU A 59 8.90 -12.75 -6.96
CA LEU A 59 9.60 -11.89 -5.99
C LEU A 59 10.59 -10.93 -6.67
N ALA A 60 11.27 -11.36 -7.72
CA ALA A 60 12.15 -10.50 -8.52
C ALA A 60 11.38 -9.45 -9.33
N ALA A 61 10.13 -9.75 -9.70
CA ALA A 61 9.24 -8.81 -10.36
C ALA A 61 8.58 -7.81 -9.39
N ALA A 62 8.62 -8.08 -8.07
CA ALA A 62 8.11 -7.16 -7.06
C ALA A 62 9.09 -6.00 -6.87
N ASP A 63 8.63 -4.77 -7.09
CA ASP A 63 9.44 -3.57 -6.90
C ASP A 63 9.47 -3.18 -5.39
N PRO A 64 10.65 -3.25 -4.73
CA PRO A 64 10.77 -2.87 -3.32
C PRO A 64 10.39 -1.41 -3.05
N ALA A 65 10.52 -0.51 -4.03
CA ALA A 65 10.15 0.90 -3.86
C ALA A 65 8.63 1.07 -3.76
N ILE A 66 7.86 0.31 -4.53
CA ILE A 66 6.39 0.32 -4.47
C ILE A 66 5.92 -0.17 -3.11
N GLU A 67 6.49 -1.26 -2.60
CA GLU A 67 6.10 -1.79 -1.29
C GLU A 67 6.51 -0.85 -0.14
N ARG A 68 7.67 -0.20 -0.20
CA ARG A 68 8.04 0.85 0.77
C ARG A 68 7.07 2.01 0.75
N ARG A 69 6.75 2.54 -0.44
CA ARG A 69 5.77 3.63 -0.59
C ARG A 69 4.41 3.23 -0.02
N ARG A 70 3.95 2.00 -0.28
CA ARG A 70 2.69 1.48 0.25
C ARG A 70 2.70 1.46 1.78
N LYS A 71 3.76 0.97 2.40
CA LYS A 71 3.90 0.94 3.87
C LYS A 71 3.90 2.35 4.47
N GLN A 72 4.64 3.27 3.87
CA GLN A 72 4.68 4.67 4.30
C GLN A 72 3.31 5.35 4.14
N ALA A 73 2.56 5.06 3.08
CA ALA A 73 1.20 5.57 2.90
C ALA A 73 0.23 5.04 3.95
N VAL A 74 0.36 3.76 4.35
CA VAL A 74 -0.43 3.18 5.45
C VAL A 74 -0.10 3.86 6.78
N ASP A 75 1.18 4.15 7.03
CA ASP A 75 1.60 4.85 8.24
C ASP A 75 1.14 6.32 8.27
N ALA A 76 1.17 7.01 7.13
CA ALA A 76 0.58 8.33 6.98
C ALA A 76 -0.92 8.32 7.31
N GLN A 77 -1.67 7.35 6.77
CA GLN A 77 -3.09 7.20 7.07
C GLN A 77 -3.33 6.96 8.56
N ARG A 78 -2.50 6.14 9.20
CA ARG A 78 -2.56 5.89 10.65
C ARG A 78 -2.39 7.20 11.44
N GLY A 79 -1.41 8.04 11.07
CA GLY A 79 -1.22 9.36 11.70
C GLY A 79 -2.46 10.25 11.59
N VAL A 80 -3.09 10.30 10.41
CA VAL A 80 -4.34 11.04 10.17
C VAL A 80 -5.48 10.49 11.04
N ASP A 81 -5.66 9.16 11.08
CA ASP A 81 -6.72 8.53 11.86
C ASP A 81 -6.56 8.82 13.38
N MET A 82 -5.32 8.89 13.86
CA MET A 82 -5.01 9.23 15.25
C MET A 82 -5.32 10.71 15.56
N LEU A 83 -5.01 11.63 14.65
CA LEU A 83 -5.40 13.04 14.75
C LEU A 83 -6.93 13.21 14.79
N ASP A 84 -7.63 12.51 13.89
CA ASP A 84 -9.09 12.52 13.84
C ASP A 84 -9.71 11.98 15.13
N GLN A 85 -9.11 10.93 15.69
CA GLN A 85 -9.55 10.36 16.96
C GLN A 85 -9.30 11.33 18.12
N LEU A 86 -8.14 11.98 18.17
CA LEU A 86 -7.84 13.01 19.17
C LEU A 86 -8.84 14.16 19.08
N ASN A 87 -9.14 14.63 17.87
CA ASN A 87 -10.12 15.70 17.67
C ASN A 87 -11.52 15.32 18.20
N ARG A 88 -11.99 14.09 17.94
CA ARG A 88 -13.27 13.60 18.50
C ARG A 88 -13.26 13.59 20.03
N GLU A 89 -12.14 13.20 20.63
CA GLU A 89 -11.95 13.16 22.09
C GLU A 89 -11.92 14.55 22.72
N LEU A 90 -11.24 15.51 22.06
CA LEU A 90 -11.22 16.91 22.48
C LEU A 90 -12.63 17.52 22.44
N ILE A 91 -13.42 17.22 21.40
CA ILE A 91 -14.82 17.66 21.31
C ILE A 91 -15.67 17.05 22.44
N ALA A 92 -15.41 15.78 22.79
CA ALA A 92 -16.07 15.12 23.91
C ALA A 92 -15.58 15.59 25.29
N GLY A 93 -14.48 16.34 25.35
CA GLY A 93 -13.85 16.80 26.59
C GLY A 93 -13.11 15.71 27.37
N VAL A 94 -12.90 14.53 26.78
CA VAL A 94 -12.25 13.38 27.42
C VAL A 94 -11.18 12.83 26.49
N VAL A 95 -9.91 13.04 26.82
CA VAL A 95 -8.76 12.58 26.04
C VAL A 95 -8.13 11.35 26.69
N SER A 96 -7.91 10.29 25.91
CA SER A 96 -7.28 9.07 26.39
C SER A 96 -5.75 9.23 26.49
N PRO A 97 -5.14 9.06 27.69
CA PRO A 97 -3.68 9.12 27.84
C PRO A 97 -2.94 8.10 26.98
N ALA A 98 -3.52 6.91 26.80
CA ALA A 98 -2.92 5.85 26.00
C ALA A 98 -2.84 6.22 24.51
N LYS A 99 -3.86 6.91 23.97
CA LYS A 99 -3.87 7.35 22.57
C LYS A 99 -2.95 8.54 22.35
N LEU A 100 -2.88 9.44 23.32
CA LEU A 100 -1.89 10.52 23.36
C LEU A 100 -0.47 9.97 23.30
N GLN A 101 -0.16 8.99 24.14
CA GLN A 101 1.16 8.34 24.14
C GLN A 101 1.46 7.66 22.80
N ALA A 102 0.48 6.97 22.21
CA ALA A 102 0.65 6.37 20.89
C ALA A 102 0.92 7.42 19.81
N LEU A 103 0.30 8.61 19.91
CA LEU A 103 0.52 9.71 18.97
C LEU A 103 1.92 10.31 19.09
N VAL A 104 2.42 10.46 20.32
CA VAL A 104 3.82 10.84 20.59
C VAL A 104 4.78 9.83 19.97
N GLU A 105 4.56 8.53 20.24
CA GLU A 105 5.40 7.46 19.70
C GLU A 105 5.38 7.44 18.16
N TRP A 106 4.21 7.67 17.55
CA TRP A 106 4.10 7.79 16.10
C TRP A 106 4.94 8.95 15.55
N SER A 107 4.87 10.13 16.16
CA SER A 107 5.69 11.28 15.74
C SER A 107 7.19 11.10 15.96
N GLU A 108 7.61 10.28 16.92
CA GLU A 108 9.03 10.01 17.16
C GLU A 108 9.60 8.94 16.22
N THR A 109 8.76 8.03 15.74
CA THR A 109 9.19 6.82 15.00
C THR A 109 8.87 6.85 13.51
N PHE A 110 8.11 7.83 13.01
CA PHE A 110 7.76 7.88 11.60
C PHE A 110 9.01 8.11 10.72
N GLU A 111 9.03 7.45 9.56
CA GLU A 111 10.14 7.56 8.61
C GLU A 111 9.83 8.56 7.48
N HIS A 112 10.85 9.32 7.08
CA HIS A 112 10.74 10.18 5.91
C HIS A 112 10.69 9.34 4.62
N SER A 113 9.87 9.75 3.66
CA SER A 113 9.74 9.08 2.36
C SER A 113 10.73 9.63 1.33
N ASP A 114 11.25 8.76 0.47
CA ASP A 114 12.04 9.15 -0.71
C ASP A 114 11.14 9.72 -1.83
N ASP A 115 9.83 9.45 -1.79
CA ASP A 115 8.86 10.02 -2.72
C ASP A 115 8.52 11.46 -2.29
N PRO A 116 8.86 12.49 -3.08
CA PRO A 116 8.65 13.89 -2.69
C PRO A 116 7.20 14.22 -2.35
N ALA A 117 6.23 13.60 -3.03
CA ALA A 117 4.82 13.88 -2.78
C ALA A 117 4.36 13.30 -1.44
N LEU A 118 4.76 12.06 -1.15
CA LEU A 118 4.43 11.41 0.12
C LEU A 118 5.19 12.02 1.29
N ALA A 119 6.45 12.42 1.07
CA ALA A 119 7.26 13.12 2.07
C ALA A 119 6.60 14.42 2.52
N ALA A 120 6.12 15.24 1.57
CA ALA A 120 5.41 16.48 1.89
C ALA A 120 4.17 16.24 2.75
N ILE A 121 3.35 15.23 2.40
CA ILE A 121 2.16 14.86 3.17
C ILE A 121 2.53 14.40 4.59
N LEU A 122 3.55 13.54 4.73
CA LEU A 122 4.02 13.08 6.03
C LEU A 122 4.51 14.23 6.91
N SER A 123 5.28 15.16 6.36
CA SER A 123 5.73 16.36 7.08
C SER A 123 4.56 17.26 7.53
N ASP A 124 3.52 17.41 6.70
CA ASP A 124 2.32 18.18 7.08
C ASP A 124 1.56 17.49 8.24
N ILE A 125 1.43 16.16 8.20
CA ILE A 125 0.81 15.39 9.28
C ILE A 125 1.64 15.53 10.56
N GLU A 126 2.96 15.35 10.47
CA GLU A 126 3.87 15.48 11.62
C GLU A 126 3.77 16.87 12.25
N LEU A 127 3.83 17.94 11.44
CA LEU A 127 3.67 19.31 11.93
C LEU A 127 2.35 19.47 12.68
N ARG A 128 1.26 18.90 12.15
CA ARG A 128 -0.03 18.95 12.82
C ARG A 128 -0.02 18.18 14.13
N VAL A 129 0.60 17.00 14.19
CA VAL A 129 0.76 16.22 15.42
C VAL A 129 1.49 17.04 16.48
N ARG A 130 2.65 17.62 16.15
CA ARG A 130 3.41 18.44 17.10
C ARG A 130 2.59 19.62 17.61
N VAL A 131 1.82 20.28 16.73
CA VAL A 131 0.92 21.38 17.11
C VAL A 131 -0.18 20.91 18.06
N GLU A 132 -0.85 19.78 17.78
CA GLU A 132 -1.90 19.27 18.67
C GLU A 132 -1.36 18.83 20.03
N LEU A 133 -0.18 18.19 20.07
CA LEU A 133 0.49 17.83 21.32
C LEU A 133 0.88 19.09 22.12
N ALA A 134 1.40 20.12 21.46
CA ALA A 134 1.77 21.37 22.11
C ALA A 134 0.56 22.12 22.70
N LYS A 135 -0.62 22.03 22.10
CA LYS A 135 -1.86 22.59 22.69
C LYS A 135 -2.26 21.92 24.01
N LEU A 136 -1.74 20.72 24.26
CA LEU A 136 -1.98 19.93 25.46
C LEU A 136 -0.76 19.96 26.41
N ASP A 137 0.18 20.90 26.18
CA ASP A 137 1.44 21.04 26.92
C ASP A 137 2.33 19.78 26.87
N LEU A 138 2.21 18.99 25.81
CA LEU A 138 3.04 17.81 25.54
C LEU A 138 4.07 18.11 24.44
N GLN A 139 5.22 17.47 24.53
CA GLN A 139 6.28 17.53 23.52
C GLN A 139 6.47 16.16 22.87
N ALA A 140 6.76 16.17 21.58
CA ALA A 140 7.21 15.05 20.76
C ALA A 140 8.44 15.49 19.96
#